data_AF-A0A096ASN8-F1
#
_entry.id   AF-A0A096ASN8-F1
#
_cell.length_a   1.000
_cell.length_b   1.000
_cell.length_c   1.000
_cell.angle_alpha   90.00
_cell.angle_beta   90.00
_cell.angle_gamma   90.00
#
_symmetry.space_group_name_H-M   'P 1'
#
loop_
_entity.id
_entity.type
_entity.pdbx_description
1 polymer ?
#
loop_
_entity_poly.entity_id
_entity_poly.type
_entity_poly.pdbx_seq_one_letter_code
_entity_poly.pdbx_strand_id
1 'polypeptide(L)'
;DATLLGRAPLSESEERAKMLIATDYARKMSLDLRMIDENGYSDHIDNKASHCAKMLNDYYRKFDAQKGTQFVFSDLGTYKPGGDFNVYSEIKRKLVEDYHIPSYEIRFIQECKNEKAKKAMVDAMNRGDIRIIFGSTSMLGTGVNAQQRAVAVHQLDTPWRPSDLEQRNGRAIRKGNLVAKEFA
;
A
#
# COMPACT_ATOMS: atom_id res chain seq x y z
N ASP A 1 -27.44 8.91 12.48
CA ASP A 1 -27.88 7.53 12.15
C ASP A 1 -26.88 6.95 11.14
N ALA A 2 -26.56 5.65 11.25
CA ALA A 2 -25.57 4.98 10.38
C ALA A 2 -26.06 4.79 8.94
N THR A 3 -27.37 4.92 8.72
CA THR A 3 -28.02 4.93 7.40
C THR A 3 -27.48 6.01 6.47
N LEU A 4 -26.98 7.13 7.01
CA LEU A 4 -26.31 8.20 6.25
C LEU A 4 -25.02 7.75 5.55
N LEU A 5 -24.44 6.62 5.98
CA LEU A 5 -23.23 6.02 5.40
C LEU A 5 -23.55 4.78 4.54
N GLY A 6 -24.81 4.62 4.11
CA GLY A 6 -25.24 3.47 3.30
C GLY A 6 -25.34 2.16 4.07
N ARG A 7 -25.38 2.22 5.41
CA ARG A 7 -25.38 1.05 6.29
C ARG A 7 -26.78 0.78 6.86
N ALA A 8 -27.07 -0.48 7.20
CA ALA A 8 -28.17 -0.82 8.09
C ALA A 8 -28.02 -0.13 9.48
N PRO A 9 -29.13 0.06 10.22
CA PRO A 9 -29.08 0.58 11.59
C PRO A 9 -28.08 -0.18 12.47
N LEU A 10 -27.41 0.53 13.38
CA LEU A 10 -26.44 -0.08 14.31
C LEU A 10 -27.17 -1.04 15.26
N SER A 11 -26.55 -2.19 15.53
CA SER A 11 -27.00 -3.04 16.63
C SER A 11 -26.67 -2.42 18.00
N GLU A 12 -27.26 -2.92 19.09
CA GLU A 12 -26.97 -2.40 20.44
C GLU A 12 -25.47 -2.48 20.83
N SER A 13 -24.76 -3.50 20.36
CA SER A 13 -23.31 -3.60 20.57
C SER A 13 -22.53 -2.56 19.76
N GLU A 14 -23.03 -2.20 18.58
CA GLU A 14 -22.39 -1.24 17.67
C GLU A 14 -22.67 0.20 18.07
N GLU A 15 -23.84 0.47 18.65
CA GLU A 15 -24.19 1.73 19.33
C GLU A 15 -23.09 2.12 20.35
N ARG A 16 -22.62 1.16 21.14
CA ARG A 16 -21.53 1.37 22.11
C ARG A 16 -20.18 1.63 21.45
N ALA A 17 -19.96 1.09 20.25
CA ALA A 17 -18.73 1.23 19.47
C ALA A 17 -18.81 2.29 18.36
N LYS A 18 -19.88 3.10 18.30
CA LYS A 18 -20.19 3.99 17.16
C LYS A 18 -19.05 4.93 16.77
N MET A 19 -18.28 5.41 17.75
CA MET A 19 -17.15 6.30 17.48
C MET A 19 -15.98 5.58 16.80
N LEU A 20 -15.72 4.31 17.17
CA LEU A 20 -14.71 3.48 16.51
C LEU A 20 -15.11 3.17 15.07
N ILE A 21 -16.39 2.85 14.86
CA ILE A 21 -16.95 2.59 13.53
C ILE A 21 -16.85 3.84 12.65
N ALA A 22 -17.29 5.00 13.16
CA ALA A 22 -17.20 6.26 12.44
C ALA A 22 -15.76 6.61 12.06
N THR A 23 -14.81 6.37 12.97
CA THR A 23 -13.40 6.64 12.69
C THR A 23 -12.81 5.68 11.66
N ASP A 24 -13.17 4.39 11.71
CA ASP A 24 -12.76 3.42 10.68
C ASP A 24 -13.28 3.81 9.29
N TYR A 25 -14.55 4.22 9.20
CA TYR A 25 -15.16 4.69 7.96
C TYR A 25 -14.46 5.95 7.44
N ALA A 26 -14.21 6.95 8.30
CA ALA A 26 -13.48 8.16 7.91
C ALA A 26 -12.09 7.83 7.35
N ARG A 27 -11.37 6.89 7.96
CA ARG A 27 -10.05 6.45 7.45
C ARG A 27 -10.17 5.79 6.08
N LYS A 28 -11.15 4.89 5.87
CA LYS A 28 -11.43 4.26 4.57
C LYS A 28 -11.79 5.29 3.48
N MET A 29 -12.74 6.18 3.78
CA MET A 29 -13.18 7.25 2.87
C MET A 29 -12.02 8.17 2.47
N SER A 30 -11.10 8.42 3.40
CA SER A 30 -9.92 9.24 3.11
C SER A 30 -8.96 8.61 2.10
N LEU A 31 -9.05 7.31 1.85
CA LEU A 31 -8.27 6.60 0.83
C LEU A 31 -9.05 6.54 -0.48
N ASP A 32 -10.25 5.96 -0.43
CA ASP A 32 -11.15 5.83 -1.57
C ASP A 32 -12.59 5.57 -1.05
N LEU A 33 -13.57 6.29 -1.59
CA LEU A 33 -14.98 6.12 -1.21
C LEU A 33 -15.52 4.72 -1.58
N ARG A 34 -14.93 4.07 -2.59
CA ARG A 34 -15.26 2.69 -2.98
C ARG A 34 -14.91 1.65 -1.90
N MET A 35 -14.12 2.03 -0.89
CA MET A 35 -13.92 1.19 0.30
C MET A 35 -15.15 1.12 1.21
N ILE A 36 -16.11 2.03 1.04
CA ILE A 36 -17.39 2.01 1.75
C ILE A 36 -18.43 1.28 0.92
N ASP A 37 -18.55 1.66 -0.35
CA ASP A 37 -19.46 1.03 -1.32
C ASP A 37 -18.83 1.09 -2.72
N GLU A 38 -18.37 -0.06 -3.21
CA GLU A 38 -17.73 -0.15 -4.53
C GLU A 38 -18.69 0.23 -5.67
N ASN A 39 -19.98 -0.07 -5.54
CA ASN A 39 -20.97 0.18 -6.58
C ASN A 39 -21.62 1.57 -6.45
N GLY A 40 -21.63 2.13 -5.24
CA GLY A 40 -22.20 3.44 -4.95
C GLY A 40 -21.31 4.62 -5.35
N TYR A 41 -20.00 4.40 -5.55
CA TYR A 41 -19.04 5.46 -5.84
C TYR A 41 -18.21 5.16 -7.09
N SER A 42 -17.98 6.19 -7.92
CA SER A 42 -17.10 6.10 -9.09
C SER A 42 -15.62 6.26 -8.73
N ASP A 43 -14.74 5.78 -9.60
CA ASP A 43 -13.29 6.07 -9.54
C ASP A 43 -13.01 7.55 -9.82
N HIS A 44 -12.94 8.37 -8.77
CA HIS A 44 -12.64 9.79 -8.91
C HIS A 44 -11.16 10.02 -9.20
N ILE A 45 -10.84 10.81 -10.23
CA ILE A 45 -9.45 11.08 -10.65
C ILE A 45 -8.56 11.68 -9.55
N ASP A 46 -9.17 12.38 -8.59
CA ASP A 46 -8.49 13.05 -7.49
C ASP A 46 -8.45 12.23 -6.18
N ASN A 47 -8.78 10.92 -6.22
CA ASN A 47 -8.64 10.06 -5.04
C ASN A 47 -7.16 9.79 -4.71
N LYS A 48 -6.87 9.41 -3.46
CA LYS A 48 -5.49 9.12 -3.03
C LYS A 48 -4.87 7.96 -3.82
N ALA A 49 -5.67 6.99 -4.26
CA ALA A 49 -5.18 5.88 -5.08
C ALA A 49 -4.57 6.37 -6.40
N SER A 50 -5.23 7.30 -7.09
CA SER A 50 -4.76 7.89 -8.35
C SER A 50 -3.51 8.75 -8.13
N HIS A 51 -3.49 9.58 -7.09
CA HIS A 51 -2.28 10.35 -6.72
C HIS A 51 -1.10 9.44 -6.37
N CYS A 52 -1.34 8.36 -5.63
CA CYS A 52 -0.29 7.40 -5.29
C CYS A 52 0.23 6.68 -6.54
N ALA A 53 -0.65 6.24 -7.44
CA ALA A 53 -0.25 5.62 -8.71
C ALA A 53 0.63 6.58 -9.54
N LYS A 54 0.24 7.86 -9.62
CA LYS A 54 1.05 8.90 -10.27
C LYS A 54 2.44 9.02 -9.63
N MET A 55 2.51 9.19 -8.32
CA MET A 55 3.79 9.32 -7.61
C MET A 55 4.68 8.09 -7.81
N LEU A 56 4.11 6.89 -7.73
CA LEU A 56 4.81 5.64 -7.96
C LEU A 56 5.39 5.57 -9.37
N ASN A 57 4.63 5.97 -10.40
CA ASN A 57 5.13 6.06 -11.77
C ASN A 57 6.25 7.11 -11.89
N ASP A 58 6.11 8.28 -11.29
CA ASP A 58 7.12 9.35 -11.37
C ASP A 58 8.48 8.88 -10.82
N TYR A 59 8.48 8.19 -9.68
CA TYR A 59 9.69 7.56 -9.13
C TYR A 59 10.18 6.37 -9.96
N TYR A 60 9.26 5.55 -10.49
CA TYR A 60 9.60 4.41 -11.35
C TYR A 60 10.40 4.86 -12.57
N ARG A 61 9.93 5.90 -13.25
CA ARG A 61 10.58 6.49 -14.43
C ARG A 61 11.87 7.22 -14.06
N LYS A 62 11.86 8.00 -12.97
CA LYS A 62 13.04 8.75 -12.51
C LYS A 62 14.24 7.85 -12.21
N PHE A 63 14.00 6.68 -11.62
CA PHE A 63 15.04 5.74 -11.19
C PHE A 63 15.07 4.46 -12.05
N ASP A 64 14.67 4.55 -13.31
CA ASP A 64 14.62 3.42 -14.23
C ASP A 64 16.00 2.79 -14.47
N ALA A 65 17.01 3.63 -14.70
CA ALA A 65 18.40 3.19 -14.92
C ALA A 65 18.96 2.38 -13.74
N GLN A 66 18.58 2.73 -12.51
CA GLN A 66 19.02 2.06 -11.29
C GLN A 66 18.13 0.87 -10.91
N LYS A 67 17.06 0.62 -11.66
CA LYS A 67 15.96 -0.28 -11.28
C LYS A 67 15.47 0.01 -9.84
N GLY A 68 15.22 1.29 -9.56
CA GLY A 68 14.80 1.76 -8.26
C GLY A 68 13.52 1.05 -7.79
N THR A 69 13.48 0.68 -6.52
CA THR A 69 12.39 -0.04 -5.89
C THR A 69 11.65 0.81 -4.86
N GLN A 70 10.38 0.51 -4.66
CA GLN A 70 9.48 1.34 -3.87
C GLN A 70 8.66 0.47 -2.92
N PHE A 71 8.49 0.94 -1.69
CA PHE A 71 7.59 0.33 -0.71
C PHE A 71 6.32 1.16 -0.60
N VAL A 72 5.17 0.49 -0.63
CA VAL A 72 3.86 1.10 -0.38
C VAL A 72 3.27 0.47 0.87
N PHE A 73 3.17 1.25 1.93
CA PHE A 73 2.57 0.82 3.18
C PHE A 73 1.11 1.21 3.25
N SER A 74 0.27 0.22 3.52
CA SER A 74 -1.07 0.50 4.02
C SER A 74 -1.64 -0.59 4.92
N ASP A 75 -2.23 -0.21 6.05
CA ASP A 75 -2.90 -1.14 6.96
C ASP A 75 -4.39 -1.31 6.63
N LEU A 76 -4.96 -0.44 5.80
CA LEU A 76 -6.34 -0.48 5.33
C LEU A 76 -6.42 -0.99 3.89
N GLY A 77 -7.51 -1.68 3.55
CA GLY A 77 -7.70 -2.19 2.19
C GLY A 77 -6.56 -3.08 1.72
N THR A 78 -6.05 -3.93 2.62
CA THR A 78 -4.97 -4.88 2.32
C THR A 78 -5.45 -5.91 1.31
N TYR A 79 -4.53 -6.40 0.49
CA TYR A 79 -4.84 -7.44 -0.50
C TYR A 79 -5.41 -8.69 0.18
N LYS A 80 -6.57 -9.14 -0.32
CA LYS A 80 -7.22 -10.39 0.06
C LYS A 80 -7.52 -11.21 -1.21
N PRO A 81 -7.29 -12.54 -1.20
CA PRO A 81 -7.79 -13.41 -2.25
C PRO A 81 -9.33 -13.42 -2.18
N GLY A 82 -10.03 -13.14 -3.27
CA GLY A 82 -11.50 -13.15 -3.28
C GLY A 82 -12.17 -12.13 -4.20
N GLY A 83 -11.42 -11.12 -4.66
CA GLY A 83 -11.91 -10.17 -5.66
C GLY A 83 -12.58 -8.91 -5.09
N ASP A 84 -12.76 -8.81 -3.77
CA ASP A 84 -13.28 -7.59 -3.13
C ASP A 84 -12.39 -6.38 -3.44
N PHE A 85 -13.04 -5.22 -3.60
CA PHE A 85 -12.33 -3.95 -3.76
C PHE A 85 -11.30 -3.73 -2.64
N ASN A 86 -10.08 -3.42 -3.05
CA ASN A 86 -9.01 -3.07 -2.14
C ASN A 86 -8.04 -2.10 -2.83
N VAL A 87 -7.53 -1.14 -2.05
CA VAL A 87 -6.70 -0.04 -2.56
C VAL A 87 -5.42 -0.54 -3.20
N TYR A 88 -4.89 -1.69 -2.75
CA TYR A 88 -3.68 -2.30 -3.33
C TYR A 88 -3.91 -2.70 -4.79
N SER A 89 -5.00 -3.43 -5.02
CA SER A 89 -5.34 -3.92 -6.35
C SER A 89 -5.73 -2.78 -7.27
N GLU A 90 -6.41 -1.76 -6.74
CA GLU A 90 -6.78 -0.57 -7.51
C GLU A 90 -5.56 0.25 -7.94
N ILE A 91 -4.60 0.51 -7.05
CA ILE A 91 -3.36 1.19 -7.42
C ILE A 91 -2.58 0.35 -8.44
N LYS A 92 -2.51 -0.98 -8.25
CA LYS A 92 -1.87 -1.88 -9.22
C LYS A 92 -2.56 -1.80 -10.59
N ARG A 93 -3.89 -1.81 -10.64
CA ARG A 93 -4.66 -1.65 -11.88
C ARG A 93 -4.27 -0.37 -12.60
N LYS A 94 -4.30 0.77 -11.92
CA LYS A 94 -3.89 2.08 -12.48
C LYS A 94 -2.44 2.09 -12.98
N LEU A 95 -1.51 1.50 -12.22
CA LEU A 95 -0.10 1.39 -12.63
C LEU A 95 0.09 0.57 -13.90
N VAL A 96 -0.70 -0.49 -14.08
CA VAL A 96 -0.63 -1.38 -15.25
C VAL A 96 -1.38 -0.78 -16.44
N GLU A 97 -2.61 -0.33 -16.24
CA GLU A 97 -3.50 0.14 -17.30
C GLU A 97 -3.14 1.56 -17.77
N ASP A 98 -2.93 2.50 -16.85
CA ASP A 98 -2.71 3.91 -17.19
C ASP A 98 -1.22 4.19 -17.44
N TYR A 99 -0.34 3.64 -16.60
CA TYR A 99 1.10 3.92 -16.62
C TYR A 99 1.96 2.85 -17.30
N HIS A 100 1.34 1.75 -17.75
CA HIS A 100 1.98 0.68 -18.52
C HIS A 100 3.19 0.05 -17.81
N ILE A 101 3.16 -0.01 -16.47
CA ILE A 101 4.17 -0.71 -15.68
C ILE A 101 3.90 -2.21 -15.76
N PRO A 102 4.90 -3.06 -16.05
CA PRO A 102 4.66 -4.49 -16.16
C PRO A 102 4.11 -5.07 -14.85
N SER A 103 2.97 -5.78 -14.93
CA SER A 103 2.28 -6.30 -13.74
C SER A 103 3.13 -7.23 -12.86
N TYR A 104 4.16 -7.89 -13.43
CA TYR A 104 5.04 -8.78 -12.67
C TYR A 104 6.02 -8.02 -11.75
N GLU A 105 6.26 -6.74 -12.02
CA GLU A 105 7.12 -5.87 -11.18
C GLU A 105 6.39 -5.32 -9.96
N ILE A 106 5.07 -5.55 -9.87
CA ILE A 106 4.18 -5.04 -8.82
C ILE A 106 3.64 -6.22 -8.01
N ARG A 107 4.07 -6.34 -6.76
CA ARG A 107 3.74 -7.49 -5.90
C ARG A 107 3.18 -7.09 -4.54
N PHE A 108 2.42 -8.00 -3.94
CA PHE A 108 1.84 -7.83 -2.62
C PHE A 108 2.50 -8.80 -1.65
N ILE A 109 3.00 -8.31 -0.52
CA ILE A 109 3.66 -9.18 0.48
C ILE A 109 2.70 -10.24 1.03
N GLN A 110 1.39 -9.96 1.02
CA GLN A 110 0.31 -10.85 1.43
C GLN A 110 0.23 -12.14 0.59
N GLU A 111 0.81 -12.16 -0.61
CA GLU A 111 0.90 -13.37 -1.44
C GLU A 111 1.89 -14.40 -0.87
N CYS A 112 2.83 -13.97 -0.02
CA CYS A 112 3.82 -14.83 0.61
C CYS A 112 3.22 -15.57 1.81
N LYS A 113 2.87 -16.85 1.63
CA LYS A 113 2.33 -17.70 2.71
C LYS A 113 3.38 -18.30 3.64
N ASN A 114 4.67 -18.23 3.29
CA ASN A 114 5.75 -18.80 4.07
C ASN A 114 7.05 -17.98 3.92
N GLU A 115 8.00 -18.20 4.83
CA GLU A 115 9.28 -17.49 4.89
C GLU A 115 10.13 -17.70 3.62
N LYS A 116 10.04 -18.87 2.98
CA LYS A 116 10.76 -19.13 1.71
C LYS A 116 10.26 -18.21 0.58
N ALA A 117 8.94 -18.06 0.45
CA ALA A 117 8.32 -17.15 -0.52
C ALA A 117 8.66 -15.69 -0.20
N LYS A 118 8.61 -15.31 1.09
CA LYS A 118 8.98 -13.98 1.55
C LYS A 118 10.43 -13.65 1.21
N LYS A 119 11.35 -14.57 1.45
CA LYS A 119 12.77 -14.44 1.07
C LYS A 119 12.95 -14.32 -0.44
N ALA A 120 12.28 -15.15 -1.24
CA ALA A 120 12.35 -15.07 -2.70
C ALA A 120 11.85 -13.72 -3.23
N MET A 121 10.79 -13.18 -2.64
CA MET A 121 10.25 -11.86 -2.98
C MET A 121 11.23 -10.73 -2.61
N VAL A 122 11.86 -10.82 -1.43
CA VAL A 122 12.93 -9.91 -1.00
C VAL A 122 14.11 -9.93 -1.99
N ASP A 123 14.56 -11.12 -2.38
CA ASP A 123 15.68 -11.28 -3.30
C ASP A 123 15.35 -10.72 -4.69
N ALA A 124 14.13 -10.95 -5.18
CA ALA A 124 13.64 -10.38 -6.44
C ALA A 124 13.56 -8.84 -6.39
N MET A 125 13.17 -8.27 -5.26
CA MET A 125 13.18 -6.82 -5.06
C MET A 125 14.61 -6.26 -5.04
N ASN A 126 15.54 -6.90 -4.34
CA ASN A 126 16.95 -6.47 -4.33
C ASN A 126 17.61 -6.53 -5.72
N ARG A 127 17.21 -7.47 -6.58
CA ARG A 127 17.65 -7.53 -7.99
C ARG A 127 16.97 -6.49 -8.90
N GLY A 128 15.86 -5.90 -8.45
CA GLY A 128 15.04 -4.99 -9.25
C GLY A 128 14.10 -5.70 -10.22
N ASP A 129 13.85 -7.00 -10.03
CA ASP A 129 12.83 -7.77 -10.78
C ASP A 129 11.43 -7.39 -10.29
N ILE A 130 11.31 -7.06 -9.00
CA ILE A 130 10.14 -6.42 -8.40
C ILE A 130 10.51 -4.99 -8.06
N ARG A 131 9.77 -4.02 -8.59
CA ARG A 131 10.05 -2.59 -8.42
C ARG A 131 9.07 -1.90 -7.49
N ILE A 132 7.89 -2.45 -7.29
CA ILE A 132 6.89 -1.91 -6.37
C ILE A 132 6.35 -3.04 -5.51
N ILE A 133 6.48 -2.91 -4.19
CA ILE A 133 5.90 -3.86 -3.23
C ILE A 133 4.91 -3.16 -2.33
N PHE A 134 3.73 -3.76 -2.16
CA PHE A 134 2.75 -3.31 -1.18
C PHE A 134 2.75 -4.22 0.04
N GLY A 135 2.48 -3.65 1.21
CA GLY A 135 2.30 -4.43 2.42
C GLY A 135 1.82 -3.63 3.63
N SER A 136 1.23 -4.34 4.58
CA SER A 136 0.88 -3.77 5.88
C SER A 136 2.13 -3.56 6.73
N THR A 137 2.01 -2.74 7.76
CA THR A 137 3.05 -2.54 8.77
C THR A 137 3.50 -3.87 9.38
N SER A 138 2.55 -4.77 9.65
CA SER A 138 2.86 -6.08 10.25
C SER A 138 3.67 -6.98 9.33
N MET A 139 3.31 -7.08 8.05
CA MET A 139 3.92 -8.04 7.13
C MET A 139 5.22 -7.53 6.48
N LEU A 140 5.25 -6.24 6.16
CA LEU A 140 6.38 -5.59 5.48
C LEU A 140 7.32 -4.89 6.47
N GLY A 141 6.85 -4.54 7.68
CA GLY A 141 7.63 -3.81 8.68
C GLY A 141 8.60 -4.65 9.51
N THR A 142 8.50 -5.98 9.49
CA THR A 142 9.38 -6.88 10.26
C THR A 142 10.08 -7.93 9.37
N GLY A 143 11.41 -8.02 9.49
CA GLY A 143 12.22 -9.10 8.90
C GLY A 143 12.49 -9.03 7.39
N VAL A 144 12.17 -7.94 6.70
CA VAL A 144 12.37 -7.79 5.24
C VAL A 144 13.65 -6.97 4.99
N ASN A 145 14.64 -7.56 4.31
CA ASN A 145 15.90 -6.93 3.93
C ASN A 145 15.93 -6.63 2.41
N ALA A 146 14.97 -5.83 1.94
CA ALA A 146 14.74 -5.54 0.52
C ALA A 146 15.15 -4.11 0.10
N GLN A 147 16.01 -3.46 0.89
CA GLN A 147 16.32 -2.04 0.75
C GLN A 147 17.42 -1.70 -0.26
N GLN A 148 18.07 -2.68 -0.91
CA GLN A 148 19.29 -2.41 -1.69
C GLN A 148 19.11 -1.36 -2.78
N ARG A 149 17.90 -1.28 -3.35
CA ARG A 149 17.53 -0.36 -4.43
C ARG A 149 16.39 0.58 -4.06
N ALA A 150 16.07 0.71 -2.77
CA ALA A 150 14.89 1.45 -2.34
C ALA A 150 15.05 2.95 -2.56
N VAL A 151 14.16 3.55 -3.34
CA VAL A 151 14.20 5.00 -3.66
C VAL A 151 13.07 5.79 -3.00
N ALA A 152 12.00 5.12 -2.59
CA ALA A 152 10.84 5.75 -1.96
C ALA A 152 10.10 4.81 -1.01
N VAL A 153 9.49 5.42 0.01
CA VAL A 153 8.49 4.80 0.87
C VAL A 153 7.24 5.65 0.81
N HIS A 154 6.16 5.06 0.35
CA HIS A 154 4.85 5.67 0.27
C HIS A 154 4.00 5.15 1.42
N GLN A 155 3.32 6.05 2.12
CA GLN A 155 2.41 5.69 3.21
C GLN A 155 1.01 6.16 2.82
N LEU A 156 0.12 5.22 2.51
CA LEU A 156 -1.24 5.54 2.08
C LEU A 156 -2.13 5.93 3.27
N ASP A 157 -1.98 5.23 4.38
CA ASP A 157 -2.66 5.54 5.64
C ASP A 157 -1.68 5.64 6.82
N THR A 158 -2.07 6.47 7.78
CA THR A 158 -1.31 6.68 9.00
C THR A 158 -1.68 5.59 10.01
N PRO A 159 -0.68 4.89 10.60
CA PRO A 159 -0.93 3.96 11.68
C PRO A 159 -1.36 4.71 12.95
N TRP A 160 -2.00 4.01 13.87
CA TRP A 160 -2.48 4.60 15.13
C TRP A 160 -1.37 5.03 16.07
N ARG A 161 -0.22 4.35 16.03
CA ARG A 161 0.91 4.61 16.94
C ARG A 161 2.03 5.30 16.17
N PRO A 162 2.59 6.41 16.68
CA PRO A 162 3.73 7.08 16.05
C PRO A 162 4.94 6.16 15.86
N SER A 163 5.19 5.22 16.78
CA SER A 163 6.28 4.26 16.69
C SER A 163 6.18 3.34 15.48
N ASP A 164 4.97 3.03 15.01
CA ASP A 164 4.77 2.25 13.79
C ASP A 164 5.22 3.04 12.54
N LEU A 165 5.06 4.37 12.56
CA LEU A 165 5.52 5.28 11.50
C LEU A 165 7.05 5.33 11.42
N GLU A 166 7.72 5.50 12.56
CA GLU A 166 9.19 5.50 12.66
C GLU A 166 9.76 4.16 12.20
N GLN A 167 9.11 3.05 12.58
CA GLN A 167 9.51 1.74 12.12
C GLN A 167 9.41 1.59 10.60
N ARG A 168 8.33 2.07 9.97
CA ARG A 168 8.16 2.07 8.50
C ARG A 168 9.28 2.88 7.81
N ASN A 169 9.54 4.09 8.28
CA ASN A 169 10.56 4.98 7.70
C ASN A 169 11.97 4.41 7.82
N GLY A 170 12.30 3.84 8.98
CA GLY A 170 13.59 3.18 9.25
C GLY A 170 13.80 1.88 8.46
N ARG A 171 12.96 1.53 7.47
CA ARG A 171 13.17 0.39 6.56
C ARG A 171 13.78 0.76 5.21
N ALA A 172 13.42 1.90 4.62
CA ALA A 172 14.12 2.37 3.42
C ALA A 172 15.43 3.09 3.73
N ILE A 173 15.50 3.77 4.88
CA ILE A 173 16.71 4.43 5.38
C ILE A 173 17.49 3.43 6.24
N ARG A 174 18.18 2.49 5.60
CA ARG A 174 19.06 1.51 6.26
C ARG A 174 20.41 1.43 5.57
N LYS A 175 21.46 1.10 6.33
CA LYS A 175 22.77 0.74 5.79
C LYS A 175 22.61 -0.40 4.77
N GLY A 176 23.18 -0.24 3.58
CA GLY A 176 23.12 -1.23 2.49
C GLY A 176 22.18 -0.86 1.33
N ASN A 177 21.50 0.29 1.38
CA ASN A 177 20.86 0.87 0.20
C ASN A 177 21.94 1.48 -0.71
N LEU A 178 22.13 0.90 -1.89
CA LEU A 178 23.14 1.32 -2.86
C LEU A 178 22.70 2.59 -3.59
N VAL A 179 21.41 2.68 -3.94
CA VAL A 179 20.88 3.80 -4.71
C VAL A 179 20.82 5.07 -3.86
N ALA A 180 20.37 4.97 -2.61
CA ALA A 180 20.36 6.12 -1.70
C ALA A 180 21.78 6.60 -1.31
N LYS A 181 22.81 5.77 -1.46
CA LYS A 181 24.19 6.17 -1.18
C LYS A 181 24.82 6.97 -2.33
N GLU A 182 24.39 6.69 -3.56
CA GLU A 182 25.02 7.23 -4.78
C GLU A 182 24.16 8.30 -5.49
N PHE A 183 22.85 8.34 -5.23
CA PHE A 183 21.90 9.17 -5.98
C PHE A 183 20.91 9.96 -5.12
N ALA A 184 21.08 9.98 -3.79
CA ALA A 184 20.28 10.80 -2.87
C ALA A 184 21.05 12.03 -2.38
#